data_AF-A0A451BUR0-F1
#
_entry.id   AF-A0A451BUR0-F1
#
_cell.length_a   1.000
_cell.length_b   1.000
_cell.length_c   1.000
_cell.angle_alpha   90.00
_cell.angle_beta   90.00
_cell.angle_gamma   90.00
#
_symmetry.space_group_name_H-M   'P 1'
#
loop_
_entity.id
_entity.type
_entity.pdbx_description
1 polymer ?
#
loop_
_entity_poly.entity_id
_entity_poly.type
_entity_poly.pdbx_seq_one_letter_code
_entity_poly.pdbx_strand_id
1 'polypeptide(L)'
;MIIDRIATLFCSEKDSISKVIIHGAAAEASIIGLATAQMPGDRLAIGAQQIALVLHLADVYEKRLDRAGAVAIVRAAMAVAFAPETVNQIIKYVPGIGNIANMAVAGSVTESTGWMAVRMFKDGTWFEITKGT
;
A
#
# COMPACT_ATOMS: atom_id res chain seq x y z
N MET A 1 28.64 -15.54 -7.88
CA MET A 1 29.55 -14.63 -8.64
C MET A 1 29.56 -13.25 -7.98
N ILE A 2 30.54 -12.36 -8.26
CA ILE A 2 30.59 -10.99 -7.68
C ILE A 2 29.31 -10.19 -7.96
N ILE A 3 28.72 -10.38 -9.15
CA ILE A 3 27.47 -9.74 -9.57
C ILE A 3 26.31 -10.09 -8.62
N ASP A 4 26.19 -11.34 -8.18
CA ASP A 4 25.11 -11.76 -7.25
C ASP A 4 25.24 -11.09 -5.89
N ARG A 5 26.47 -10.87 -5.40
CA ARG A 5 26.71 -10.15 -4.14
C ARG A 5 26.34 -8.67 -4.25
N ILE A 6 26.70 -8.03 -5.36
CA ILE A 6 26.34 -6.63 -5.63
C ILE A 6 24.81 -6.49 -5.71
N ALA A 7 24.14 -7.36 -6.46
CA ALA A 7 22.68 -7.37 -6.56
C ALA A 7 22.02 -7.60 -5.19
N THR A 8 22.56 -8.51 -4.37
CA THR A 8 22.05 -8.78 -3.02
C THR A 8 22.19 -7.58 -2.10
N LEU A 9 23.29 -6.82 -2.17
CA LEU A 9 23.49 -5.62 -1.35
C LEU A 9 22.43 -4.55 -1.67
N PHE A 10 22.23 -4.24 -2.96
CA PHE A 10 21.21 -3.27 -3.36
C PHE A 10 19.79 -3.73 -3.01
N CYS A 11 19.46 -5.01 -3.23
CA CYS A 11 18.16 -5.56 -2.85
C CYS A 11 17.96 -5.56 -1.33
N SER A 12 19.01 -5.88 -0.56
CA SER A 12 18.96 -5.85 0.90
C SER A 12 18.77 -4.43 1.43
N GLU A 13 19.37 -3.43 0.80
CA GLU A 13 19.18 -2.03 1.16
C GLU A 13 17.75 -1.57 0.88
N LYS A 14 17.24 -1.80 -0.34
CA LYS A 14 15.85 -1.50 -0.74
C LYS A 14 14.82 -2.21 0.16
N ASP A 15 15.06 -3.48 0.49
CA ASP A 15 14.21 -4.27 1.38
C ASP A 15 14.24 -3.78 2.84
N SER A 16 15.33 -3.16 3.29
CA SER A 16 15.43 -2.55 4.61
C SER A 16 14.68 -1.21 4.67
N ILE A 17 14.89 -0.37 3.66
CA ILE A 17 14.22 0.93 3.53
C ILE A 17 12.70 0.74 3.44
N SER A 18 12.24 -0.21 2.62
CA SER A 18 10.81 -0.46 2.44
C SER A 18 10.13 -0.92 3.73
N LYS A 19 10.77 -1.76 4.54
CA LYS A 19 10.27 -2.15 5.88
C LYS A 19 10.00 -0.96 6.77
N VAL A 20 10.96 -0.04 6.85
CA VAL A 20 10.84 1.17 7.68
C VAL A 20 9.68 2.04 7.19
N ILE A 21 9.57 2.24 5.87
CA ILE A 21 8.46 3.00 5.26
C ILE A 21 7.11 2.33 5.57
N ILE A 22 6.99 1.01 5.42
CA ILE A 22 5.74 0.27 5.63
C ILE A 22 5.30 0.34 7.08
N HIS A 23 6.19 0.03 8.04
CA HIS A 23 5.84 0.09 9.45
C HIS A 23 5.55 1.52 9.92
N GLY A 24 6.30 2.51 9.43
CA GLY A 24 6.05 3.92 9.71
C GLY A 24 4.67 4.37 9.22
N ALA A 25 4.37 4.09 7.95
CA ALA A 25 3.07 4.41 7.37
C ALA A 25 1.91 3.68 8.07
N ALA A 26 2.11 2.42 8.49
CA ALA A 26 1.10 1.66 9.23
C ALA A 26 0.87 2.24 10.63
N ALA A 27 1.91 2.70 11.32
CA ALA A 27 1.79 3.39 12.59
C ALA A 27 1.04 4.72 12.44
N GLU A 28 1.37 5.51 11.42
CA GLU A 28 0.64 6.75 11.08
C GLU A 28 -0.84 6.47 10.79
N ALA A 29 -1.13 5.48 9.94
CA ALA A 29 -2.49 5.07 9.62
C ALA A 29 -3.28 4.63 10.87
N SER A 30 -2.62 3.91 11.77
CA SER A 30 -3.21 3.48 13.05
C SER A 30 -3.57 4.67 13.94
N ILE A 31 -2.69 5.66 14.04
CA ILE A 31 -2.91 6.89 14.81
C ILE A 31 -4.06 7.69 14.20
N ILE A 32 -4.07 7.86 12.87
CA ILE A 32 -5.14 8.53 12.15
C ILE A 32 -6.45 7.79 12.44
N GLY A 33 -6.52 6.48 12.20
CA GLY A 33 -7.70 5.67 12.47
C GLY A 33 -8.19 5.72 13.92
N LEU A 34 -7.29 5.88 14.90
CA LEU A 34 -7.70 6.11 16.30
C LEU A 34 -8.30 7.52 16.48
N ALA A 35 -7.59 8.55 16.03
CA ALA A 35 -7.95 9.94 16.26
C ALA A 35 -9.27 10.33 15.57
N THR A 36 -9.64 9.60 14.53
CA THR A 36 -10.65 10.06 13.57
C THR A 36 -11.83 9.10 13.46
N ALA A 37 -11.83 8.03 14.27
CA ALA A 37 -12.88 7.02 14.34
C ALA A 37 -14.30 7.60 14.46
N GLN A 38 -14.44 8.83 14.97
CA GLN A 38 -15.71 9.51 15.22
C GLN A 38 -16.02 10.66 14.24
N MET A 39 -15.11 11.02 13.33
CA MET A 39 -15.23 12.21 12.48
C MET A 39 -15.71 11.89 11.04
N PRO A 40 -16.72 12.60 10.51
CA PRO A 40 -17.08 12.52 9.10
C PRO A 40 -16.08 13.32 8.24
N GLY A 41 -15.23 12.63 7.46
CA GLY A 41 -14.31 13.27 6.50
C GLY A 41 -12.92 12.63 6.41
N ASP A 42 -12.52 11.86 7.42
CA ASP A 42 -11.18 11.27 7.54
C ASP A 42 -10.79 10.28 6.43
N ARG A 43 -11.82 9.79 5.76
CA ARG A 43 -11.79 8.59 4.91
C ARG A 43 -11.08 8.82 3.58
N LEU A 44 -10.95 10.08 3.15
CA LEU A 44 -10.20 10.46 1.95
C LEU A 44 -8.69 10.57 2.24
N ALA A 45 -8.32 10.88 3.48
CA ALA A 45 -6.93 11.03 3.88
C ALA A 45 -6.21 9.67 3.94
N ILE A 46 -6.87 8.63 4.45
CA ILE A 46 -6.30 7.28 4.57
C ILE A 46 -6.02 6.66 3.18
N GLY A 47 -6.95 6.77 2.23
CA GLY A 47 -6.71 6.29 0.86
C GLY A 47 -5.63 7.07 0.13
N ALA A 48 -5.56 8.39 0.32
CA ALA A 48 -4.48 9.20 -0.23
C ALA A 48 -3.11 8.77 0.34
N GLN A 49 -3.05 8.45 1.63
CA GLN A 49 -1.85 7.97 2.30
C GLN A 49 -1.41 6.58 1.81
N GLN A 50 -2.34 5.67 1.50
CA GLN A 50 -2.03 4.36 0.89
C GLN A 50 -1.49 4.51 -0.54
N ILE A 51 -2.05 5.43 -1.33
CA ILE A 51 -1.52 5.72 -2.69
C ILE A 51 -0.11 6.31 -2.58
N ALA A 52 0.12 7.24 -1.65
CA ALA A 52 1.45 7.83 -1.42
C ALA A 52 2.47 6.78 -0.97
N LEU A 53 2.09 5.85 -0.09
CA LEU A 53 2.91 4.71 0.31
C LEU A 53 3.35 3.89 -0.91
N VAL A 54 2.42 3.52 -1.79
CA VAL A 54 2.74 2.74 -2.99
C VAL A 54 3.67 3.49 -3.95
N LEU A 55 3.45 4.79 -4.14
CA LEU A 55 4.32 5.63 -4.97
C LEU A 55 5.74 5.75 -4.38
N HIS A 56 5.88 6.00 -3.08
CA HIS A 56 7.19 6.05 -2.43
C HIS A 56 7.92 4.70 -2.50
N LEU A 57 7.20 3.58 -2.36
CA LEU A 57 7.79 2.26 -2.55
C LEU A 57 8.19 2.03 -4.02
N ALA A 58 7.42 2.53 -4.99
CA ALA A 58 7.79 2.46 -6.40
C ALA A 58 9.13 3.18 -6.65
N ASP A 59 9.35 4.34 -6.03
CA ASP A 59 10.62 5.07 -6.13
C ASP A 59 11.78 4.27 -5.54
N VAL A 60 11.61 3.64 -4.36
CA VAL A 60 12.63 2.76 -3.74
C VAL A 60 13.02 1.60 -4.65
N TYR A 61 12.05 1.01 -5.34
CA TYR A 61 12.27 -0.11 -6.27
C TYR A 61 12.52 0.32 -7.72
N GLU A 62 12.72 1.62 -7.96
CA GLU A 62 13.00 2.23 -9.27
C GLU A 62 11.96 1.84 -10.33
N LYS A 63 10.68 1.85 -9.95
CA LYS A 63 9.54 1.53 -10.82
C LYS A 63 8.86 2.82 -11.27
N ARG A 64 8.61 2.91 -12.58
CA ARG A 64 7.83 4.01 -13.15
C ARG A 64 6.35 3.73 -12.96
N LEU A 65 5.82 4.19 -11.83
CA LEU A 65 4.41 4.03 -11.48
C LEU A 65 3.72 5.39 -11.43
N ASP A 66 2.60 5.52 -12.13
CA ASP A 66 1.77 6.71 -12.05
C ASP A 66 0.68 6.54 -10.97
N ARG A 67 -0.08 7.61 -10.72
CA ARG A 67 -1.13 7.59 -9.71
C ARG A 67 -2.21 6.56 -10.00
N ALA A 68 -2.57 6.37 -11.27
CA ALA A 68 -3.58 5.38 -11.67
C ALA A 68 -3.11 3.95 -11.35
N GLY A 69 -1.85 3.64 -11.68
CA GLY A 69 -1.24 2.37 -11.36
C GLY A 69 -1.10 2.14 -9.86
N ALA A 70 -0.76 3.18 -9.09
CA ALA A 70 -0.74 3.08 -7.63
C ALA A 70 -2.13 2.78 -7.05
N VAL A 71 -3.19 3.40 -7.57
CA VAL A 71 -4.58 3.08 -7.20
C VAL A 71 -4.92 1.63 -7.56
N ALA A 72 -4.47 1.13 -8.71
CA ALA A 72 -4.67 -0.27 -9.11
C ALA A 72 -4.06 -1.25 -8.10
N ILE A 73 -2.81 -0.99 -7.69
CA ILE A 73 -2.09 -1.80 -6.70
C ILE A 73 -2.80 -1.76 -5.34
N VAL A 74 -3.24 -0.59 -4.87
CA VAL A 74 -4.03 -0.48 -3.63
C VAL A 74 -5.32 -1.31 -3.72
N ARG A 75 -6.06 -1.22 -4.83
CA ARG A 75 -7.30 -2.00 -5.03
C ARG A 75 -7.03 -3.50 -5.06
N ALA A 76 -5.97 -3.93 -5.74
CA ALA A 76 -5.56 -5.33 -5.76
C ALA A 76 -5.13 -5.80 -4.36
N ALA A 77 -4.44 -4.96 -3.60
CA ALA A 77 -4.06 -5.25 -2.24
C ALA A 77 -5.27 -5.52 -1.34
N MET A 78 -6.27 -4.63 -1.41
CA MET A 78 -7.52 -4.77 -0.69
C MET A 78 -8.30 -6.01 -1.10
N ALA A 79 -8.33 -6.34 -2.40
CA ALA A 79 -9.04 -7.50 -2.92
C ALA A 79 -8.49 -8.85 -2.39
N VAL A 80 -7.19 -8.91 -2.09
CA VAL A 80 -6.55 -10.12 -1.53
C VAL A 80 -6.64 -10.13 -0.01
N ALA A 81 -6.52 -8.98 0.65
CA ALA A 81 -6.52 -8.89 2.11
C ALA A 81 -7.92 -9.04 2.73
N PHE A 82 -8.99 -8.80 1.96
CA PHE A 82 -10.36 -8.78 2.46
C PHE A 82 -11.30 -9.61 1.56
N ALA A 83 -12.33 -10.24 2.16
CA ALA A 83 -13.35 -10.97 1.41
C ALA A 83 -14.12 -10.04 0.44
N PRO A 84 -14.66 -10.53 -0.69
CA PRO A 84 -15.37 -9.71 -1.68
C PRO A 84 -16.51 -8.86 -1.10
N GLU A 85 -17.22 -9.31 -0.06
CA GLU A 85 -18.25 -8.52 0.62
C GLU A 85 -17.65 -7.35 1.39
N THR A 86 -16.51 -7.56 2.06
CA THR A 86 -15.75 -6.54 2.78
C THR A 86 -15.14 -5.55 1.79
N VAL A 87 -14.55 -6.05 0.69
CA VAL A 87 -14.03 -5.26 -0.43
C VAL A 87 -15.14 -4.41 -1.07
N ASN A 88 -16.35 -4.94 -1.26
CA ASN A 88 -17.47 -4.16 -1.79
C ASN A 88 -17.98 -3.11 -0.80
N GLN A 89 -17.88 -3.31 0.52
CA GLN A 89 -18.19 -2.27 1.51
C GLN A 89 -17.11 -1.18 1.55
N ILE A 90 -15.85 -1.60 1.40
CA ILE A 90 -14.62 -0.81 1.35
C ILE A 90 -14.56 0.04 0.06
N ILE A 91 -14.95 -0.54 -1.09
CA ILE A 91 -14.94 0.08 -2.42
C ILE A 91 -16.23 0.86 -2.73
N LYS A 92 -17.36 0.58 -2.06
CA LYS A 92 -18.60 1.36 -2.25
C LYS A 92 -18.50 2.84 -1.84
N TYR A 93 -17.41 3.24 -1.18
CA TYR A 93 -17.16 4.62 -0.77
C TYR A 93 -15.70 5.04 -1.03
N VAL A 94 -15.30 5.24 -2.29
CA VAL A 94 -13.95 5.70 -2.67
C VAL A 94 -14.12 6.92 -3.58
N PRO A 95 -13.52 8.06 -3.23
CA PRO A 95 -12.15 8.27 -3.66
C PRO A 95 -11.16 8.25 -2.48
N GLY A 96 -11.14 7.15 -1.72
CA GLY A 96 -10.20 6.95 -0.59
C GLY A 96 -10.40 5.71 0.30
N ILE A 97 -11.41 4.86 0.07
CA ILE A 97 -11.61 3.53 0.69
C ILE A 97 -12.25 3.57 2.09
N GLY A 98 -13.52 3.13 2.12
CA GLY A 98 -14.47 3.33 3.20
C GLY A 98 -14.44 2.32 4.36
N ASN A 99 -15.27 2.68 5.34
CA ASN A 99 -15.61 2.07 6.63
C ASN A 99 -14.99 0.68 6.95
N ILE A 100 -13.88 0.70 7.68
CA ILE A 100 -13.66 0.19 9.04
C ILE A 100 -12.33 0.80 9.46
N ALA A 101 -12.27 1.65 10.49
CA ALA A 101 -11.00 2.00 11.09
C ALA A 101 -11.18 2.23 12.60
N ASN A 102 -11.33 1.14 13.33
CA ASN A 102 -10.53 1.06 14.54
C ASN A 102 -9.05 1.11 14.08
N MET A 103 -8.19 1.81 14.82
CA MET A 103 -6.72 1.79 14.74
C MET A 103 -6.14 0.52 14.09
N ALA A 104 -6.54 -0.66 14.58
CA ALA A 104 -6.04 -1.95 14.14
C ALA A 104 -6.29 -2.25 12.65
N VAL A 105 -7.42 -1.79 12.12
CA VAL A 105 -7.77 -2.02 10.70
C VAL A 105 -7.02 -1.06 9.80
N ALA A 106 -6.90 0.21 10.17
CA ALA A 106 -6.14 1.18 9.38
C ALA A 106 -4.65 0.79 9.26
N GLY A 107 -4.05 0.35 10.38
CA GLY A 107 -2.67 -0.17 10.39
C GLY A 107 -2.51 -1.42 9.53
N SER A 108 -3.36 -2.42 9.74
CA SER A 108 -3.25 -3.70 9.00
C SER A 108 -3.52 -3.57 7.50
N VAL A 109 -4.43 -2.70 7.08
CA VAL A 109 -4.65 -2.35 5.67
C VAL A 109 -3.40 -1.73 5.06
N THR A 110 -2.82 -0.75 5.76
CA THR A 110 -1.64 -0.02 5.25
C THR A 110 -0.44 -0.94 5.14
N GLU A 111 -0.23 -1.76 6.16
CA GLU A 111 0.86 -2.73 6.19
C GLU A 111 0.71 -3.79 5.10
N SER A 112 -0.46 -4.41 4.99
CA SER A 112 -0.73 -5.40 3.93
C SER A 112 -0.59 -4.81 2.53
N THR A 113 -1.02 -3.56 2.32
CA THR A 113 -0.85 -2.85 1.05
C THR A 113 0.62 -2.61 0.71
N GLY A 114 1.41 -2.14 1.68
CA GLY A 114 2.84 -1.92 1.49
C GLY A 114 3.60 -3.19 1.13
N TRP A 115 3.35 -4.28 1.85
CA TRP A 115 3.96 -5.58 1.57
C TRP A 115 3.56 -6.16 0.22
N MET A 116 2.29 -6.00 -0.16
CA MET A 116 1.79 -6.41 -1.47
C MET A 116 2.53 -5.66 -2.59
N ALA A 117 2.66 -4.33 -2.47
CA ALA A 117 3.35 -3.50 -3.45
C ALA A 117 4.82 -3.92 -3.62
N VAL A 118 5.55 -4.11 -2.51
CA VAL A 118 6.94 -4.60 -2.51
C VAL A 118 7.05 -5.92 -3.25
N ARG A 119 6.16 -6.87 -2.97
CA ARG A 119 6.14 -8.17 -3.65
C ARG A 119 5.93 -8.00 -5.16
N MET A 120 4.94 -7.19 -5.56
CA MET A 120 4.66 -6.93 -6.98
C MET A 120 5.83 -6.25 -7.70
N PHE A 121 6.56 -5.36 -7.04
CA PHE A 121 7.74 -4.70 -7.61
C PHE A 121 8.93 -5.66 -7.78
N LYS A 122 9.12 -6.58 -6.85
CA LYS A 122 10.17 -7.62 -6.90
C LYS A 122 9.87 -8.69 -7.94
N ASP A 123 8.61 -9.13 -8.01
CA ASP A 123 8.16 -10.18 -8.92
C ASP A 123 7.91 -9.66 -10.35
N GLY A 124 7.84 -8.34 -10.53
CA GLY A 124 7.56 -7.70 -11.82
C GLY A 124 6.09 -7.72 -12.24
N THR A 125 5.20 -8.25 -11.40
CA THR A 125 3.75 -8.41 -11.67
C THR A 125 2.97 -7.11 -11.57
N TRP A 126 3.56 -6.04 -11.03
CA TRP A 126 2.91 -4.72 -10.94
C TRP A 126 2.43 -4.21 -12.31
N PHE A 127 3.17 -4.48 -13.39
CA PHE A 127 2.78 -4.10 -14.75
C PHE A 127 1.49 -4.77 -15.24
N GLU A 128 1.14 -5.95 -14.73
CA GLU A 128 -0.05 -6.68 -15.17
C GLU A 128 -1.32 -6.02 -14.64
N ILE A 129 -1.24 -5.54 -13.41
CA ILE A 129 -2.36 -4.95 -12.67
C ILE A 129 -2.60 -3.51 -13.13
N THR A 130 -1.56 -2.82 -13.62
CA THR A 130 -1.65 -1.45 -14.12
C THR A 130 -2.00 -1.35 -15.61
N LYS A 131 -2.07 -2.47 -16.35
CA LYS A 131 -2.46 -2.48 -17.78
C LYS A 131 -3.99 -2.36 -18.00
N GLY A 132 -4.78 -2.60 -16.96
CA GLY A 132 -6.26 -2.59 -17.01
C GLY A 132 -6.91 -1.32 -16.46
N THR A 133 -6.13 -0.30 -16.13
CA THR A 133 -6.61 1.04 -15.72
C THR A 133 -6.58 2.01 -16.88
#